data_AF-G1TTP5-F1
#
_entry.id   AF-G1TTP5-F1
#
_cell.length_a   1.000
_cell.length_b   1.000
_cell.length_c   1.000
_cell.angle_alpha   90.00
_cell.angle_beta   90.00
_cell.angle_gamma   90.00
#
_symmetry.space_group_name_H-M   'P 1'
#
loop_
_entity.id
_entity.type
_entity.pdbx_description
1 polymer ?
#
loop_
_entity_poly.entity_id
_entity_poly.type
_entity_poly.pdbx_seq_one_letter_code
_entity_poly.pdbx_strand_id
1 'polypeptide(L)'
;MASVIPLKEKRLMDVKVGELPSWLLMRNFTPKGIAGAFQRGYHRYYNKYINVKKGSIAGVNMVLAAYVLFSYCLSYKELKHERRRKYH
;
A
#
# COMPACT_ATOMS: atom_id res chain seq x y z
N MET A 1 11.19 -33.08 -4.67
CA MET A 1 9.95 -33.01 -3.88
C MET A 1 9.67 -31.54 -3.59
N ALA A 2 8.59 -30.97 -4.13
CA ALA A 2 8.28 -29.56 -3.90
C ALA A 2 7.94 -29.39 -2.41
N SER A 3 8.69 -28.54 -1.71
CA SER A 3 8.42 -28.22 -0.31
C SER A 3 7.02 -27.60 -0.21
N VAL A 4 6.15 -28.21 0.57
CA VAL A 4 4.83 -27.66 0.85
C VAL A 4 5.04 -26.45 1.75
N ILE A 5 5.08 -25.25 1.17
CA ILE A 5 5.22 -24.00 1.93
C ILE A 5 3.94 -23.82 2.75
N PRO A 6 4.04 -23.64 4.08
CA PRO A 6 2.89 -23.37 4.93
C PRO A 6 2.09 -22.16 4.41
N LEU A 7 0.76 -22.23 4.46
CA LEU A 7 -0.12 -21.17 3.93
C LEU A 7 0.29 -19.79 4.48
N LYS A 8 0.60 -19.70 5.77
CA LYS A 8 1.05 -18.47 6.46
C LYS A 8 2.26 -17.77 5.81
N GLU A 9 3.18 -18.54 5.25
CA GLU A 9 4.45 -18.03 4.70
C GLU A 9 4.37 -17.73 3.19
N LYS A 10 3.28 -18.14 2.54
CA LYS A 10 3.05 -17.82 1.13
C LYS A 10 2.96 -16.31 0.93
N ARG A 11 3.54 -15.82 -0.16
CA ARG A 11 3.36 -14.44 -0.60
C ARG A 11 1.93 -14.28 -1.11
N LEU A 12 1.41 -13.06 -1.03
CA LEU A 12 0.05 -12.75 -1.49
C LEU A 12 -0.19 -13.21 -2.94
N MET A 13 0.83 -13.11 -3.79
CA MET A 13 0.74 -13.51 -5.21
C MET A 13 0.64 -15.02 -5.43
N ASP A 14 1.02 -15.84 -4.45
CA ASP A 14 1.08 -17.31 -4.57
C ASP A 14 -0.16 -17.99 -3.94
N VAL A 15 -1.11 -17.20 -3.44
CA VAL A 15 -2.31 -17.68 -2.73
C VAL A 15 -3.48 -17.76 -3.71
N LYS A 16 -4.17 -18.91 -3.75
CA LYS A 16 -5.41 -19.07 -4.50
C LYS A 16 -6.52 -18.22 -3.87
N VAL A 17 -7.41 -17.65 -4.69
CA VAL A 17 -8.48 -16.74 -4.22
C VAL A 17 -9.36 -17.38 -3.12
N GLY A 18 -9.65 -18.69 -3.20
CA GLY A 18 -10.41 -19.40 -2.18
C GLY A 18 -9.67 -19.62 -0.85
N GLU A 19 -8.33 -19.60 -0.85
CA GLU A 19 -7.49 -19.74 0.36
C GLU A 19 -7.17 -18.38 1.00
N LEU A 20 -7.49 -17.28 0.31
CA LEU A 20 -7.16 -15.90 0.70
C LEU A 20 -7.74 -15.46 2.05
N PRO A 21 -9.00 -15.76 2.42
CA PRO A 21 -9.52 -15.40 3.74
C PRO A 21 -8.81 -16.17 4.86
N SER A 22 -8.54 -17.47 4.66
CA SER A 22 -7.79 -18.28 5.64
C SER A 22 -6.35 -17.79 5.79
N TRP A 23 -5.69 -17.45 4.68
CA TRP A 23 -4.36 -16.84 4.67
C TRP A 23 -4.31 -15.51 5.42
N LEU A 24 -5.33 -14.66 5.24
CA LEU A 24 -5.43 -13.36 5.90
C LEU A 24 -5.60 -13.52 7.42
N LEU A 25 -6.42 -14.47 7.86
CA LEU A 25 -6.64 -14.76 9.29
C LEU A 25 -5.37 -15.27 9.99
N MET A 26 -4.47 -15.94 9.26
CA MET A 26 -3.18 -16.40 9.79
C MET A 26 -2.13 -15.28 9.94
N ARG A 27 -2.44 -14.05 9.49
CA ARG A 27 -1.53 -12.90 9.55
C ARG A 27 -1.45 -12.35 10.97
N ASN A 28 -0.26 -11.88 11.36
CA ASN A 28 -0.07 -11.23 12.64
C ASN A 28 -0.58 -9.77 12.59
N PHE A 29 -1.78 -9.52 13.10
CA PHE A 29 -2.36 -8.17 13.26
C PHE A 29 -1.92 -7.44 14.52
N THR A 30 -0.92 -7.96 15.24
CA THR A 30 -0.35 -7.30 16.42
C THR A 30 0.14 -5.91 16.03
N PRO A 31 -0.10 -4.86 16.85
CA PRO A 31 0.36 -3.49 16.55
C PRO A 31 1.85 -3.41 16.21
N LYS A 32 2.68 -4.20 16.88
CA LYS A 32 4.13 -4.33 16.60
C LYS A 32 4.42 -4.93 15.22
N GLY A 33 3.63 -5.91 14.78
CA GLY A 33 3.74 -6.53 13.46
C GLY A 33 3.37 -5.57 12.34
N ILE A 34 2.31 -4.79 12.55
CA ILE A 34 1.86 -3.74 11.64
C ILE A 34 2.93 -2.64 11.54
N ALA A 35 3.40 -2.11 12.68
CA ALA A 35 4.46 -1.11 12.71
C ALA A 35 5.74 -1.60 12.02
N GLY A 36 6.14 -2.84 12.25
CA GLY A 36 7.30 -3.45 11.58
C GLY A 36 7.10 -3.59 10.06
N ALA A 37 5.89 -3.86 9.59
CA ALA A 37 5.57 -3.88 8.17
C ALA A 37 5.70 -2.49 7.53
N PHE A 38 5.18 -1.45 8.20
CA PHE A 38 5.33 -0.06 7.77
C PHE A 38 6.80 0.37 7.74
N GLN A 39 7.57 0.05 8.76
CA GLN A 39 8.99 0.37 8.83
C GLN A 39 9.78 -0.28 7.67
N ARG A 40 9.51 -1.54 7.33
CA ARG A 40 10.12 -2.21 6.18
C ARG A 40 9.76 -1.52 4.86
N GLY A 41 8.50 -1.13 4.70
CA GLY A 41 8.04 -0.37 3.54
C GLY A 41 8.74 0.98 3.41
N TYR A 42 8.83 1.71 4.53
CA TYR A 42 9.51 3.00 4.63
C TYR A 42 10.99 2.89 4.23
N HIS A 43 11.73 1.93 4.80
CA HIS A 43 13.14 1.72 4.44
C HIS A 43 13.32 1.39 2.96
N ARG A 44 12.44 0.54 2.39
CA ARG A 44 12.49 0.22 0.96
C ARG A 44 12.23 1.45 0.09
N TYR A 45 11.25 2.28 0.44
CA TYR A 45 10.94 3.51 -0.28
C TYR A 45 12.09 4.51 -0.21
N TYR A 46 12.57 4.78 1.00
CA TYR A 46 13.64 5.73 1.25
C TYR A 46 14.92 5.32 0.53
N ASN A 47 15.29 4.05 0.57
CA ASN A 47 16.48 3.56 -0.12
C ASN A 47 16.34 3.62 -1.65
N LYS A 48 15.12 3.48 -2.19
CA LYS A 48 14.89 3.47 -3.63
C LYS A 48 14.81 4.87 -4.24
N TYR A 49 14.19 5.83 -3.55
CA TYR A 49 13.82 7.12 -4.15
C TYR A 49 14.45 8.34 -3.47
N ILE A 50 14.92 8.24 -2.22
CA ILE A 50 15.50 9.36 -1.48
C ILE A 50 17.01 9.19 -1.34
N ASN A 51 17.48 8.02 -0.91
CA ASN A 51 18.89 7.73 -0.66
C ASN A 51 19.64 7.27 -1.93
N VAL A 52 19.49 8.01 -3.02
CA VAL A 52 20.22 7.75 -4.28
C VAL A 52 21.33 8.80 -4.45
N LYS A 53 22.52 8.37 -4.89
CA LYS A 53 23.73 9.23 -5.00
C LYS A 53 23.52 10.48 -5.85
N LYS A 54 22.66 10.41 -6.87
CA LYS A 54 22.14 11.57 -7.61
C LYS A 54 20.64 11.67 -7.30
N GLY A 55 20.31 12.43 -6.25
CA GLY A 55 18.94 12.64 -5.77
C GLY A 55 18.02 13.14 -6.87
N SER A 56 16.83 12.55 -7.00
CA SER A 56 15.75 13.08 -7.83
C SER A 56 14.59 13.52 -6.94
N ILE A 57 14.05 14.71 -7.20
CA ILE A 57 12.86 15.26 -6.53
C ILE A 57 11.62 14.35 -6.72
N ALA A 58 11.67 13.39 -7.66
CA ALA A 58 10.61 12.42 -7.90
C ALA A 58 10.11 11.71 -6.64
N GLY A 59 11.00 11.33 -5.72
CA GLY A 59 10.61 10.70 -4.46
C GLY A 59 9.78 11.60 -3.54
N VAL A 60 10.03 12.90 -3.55
CA VAL A 60 9.26 13.87 -2.75
C VAL A 60 7.93 14.18 -3.44
N ASN A 61 7.95 14.36 -4.77
CA ASN A 61 6.74 14.62 -5.55
C ASN A 61 5.72 13.48 -5.49
N MET A 62 6.17 12.23 -5.41
CA MET A 62 5.26 11.08 -5.23
C MET A 62 4.49 11.16 -3.90
N VAL A 63 5.15 11.55 -2.81
CA VAL A 63 4.48 11.73 -1.51
C VAL A 63 3.51 12.90 -1.56
N LEU A 64 3.90 14.00 -2.20
CA LEU A 64 3.04 15.17 -2.37
C LEU A 64 1.78 14.83 -3.20
N ALA A 65 1.93 14.10 -4.30
CA ALA A 65 0.80 13.66 -5.12
C ALA A 65 -0.15 12.76 -4.33
N ALA A 66 0.39 11.82 -3.54
CA ALA A 66 -0.43 10.98 -2.67
C ALA A 66 -1.20 11.80 -1.62
N TYR A 67 -0.57 12.84 -1.06
CA TYR A 67 -1.24 13.76 -0.13
C TYR A 67 -2.39 14.52 -0.79
N VAL A 68 -2.18 15.06 -2.01
CA VAL A 68 -3.24 15.75 -2.76
C VAL A 68 -4.41 14.83 -3.04
N LEU A 69 -4.15 13.59 -3.49
CA LEU A 69 -5.20 12.60 -3.75
C LEU A 69 -5.95 12.22 -2.46
N PHE A 70 -5.24 12.04 -1.35
CA PHE A 70 -5.84 11.71 -0.07
C PHE A 70 -6.73 12.85 0.44
N SER A 71 -6.22 14.09 0.40
CA SER A 71 -6.98 15.29 0.73
C SER A 71 -8.20 15.42 -0.17
N TYR A 72 -8.07 15.17 -1.47
CA TYR A 72 -9.19 15.17 -2.40
C TYR A 72 -10.25 14.13 -2.01
N CYS A 73 -9.86 12.90 -1.68
CA CYS A 73 -10.81 11.87 -1.24
C CYS A 73 -11.57 12.26 0.02
N LEU A 74 -10.92 12.91 0.98
CA LEU A 74 -11.57 13.40 2.20
C LEU A 74 -12.53 14.56 1.90
N SER A 75 -12.06 15.54 1.14
CA SER A 75 -12.84 16.71 0.73
C SER A 75 -13.84 16.41 -0.38
N TYR A 76 -13.85 15.20 -0.94
CA TYR A 76 -14.75 14.82 -2.04
C TYR A 76 -16.21 14.94 -1.64
N LYS A 77 -16.55 14.63 -0.38
CA LYS A 77 -17.93 14.77 0.13
C LYS A 77 -18.42 16.21 0.10
N GLU A 78 -17.53 17.17 0.34
CA GLU A 78 -17.83 18.61 0.35
C GLU A 78 -17.79 19.20 -1.06
N LEU A 79 -16.86 18.74 -1.90
CA LEU A 79 -16.67 19.18 -3.28
C LEU A 79 -17.70 18.58 -4.26
N LYS A 80 -18.45 17.55 -3.83
CA LYS A 80 -19.46 16.89 -4.66
C LYS A 80 -20.66 17.82 -4.88
N HIS A 81 -20.59 18.62 -5.93
CA HIS A 81 -21.77 19.28 -6.48
C HIS A 81 -22.53 18.28 -7.36
N GLU A 82 -23.60 17.72 -6.81
CA GLU A 82 -24.51 16.81 -7.50
C GLU A 82 -25.17 17.52 -8.70
N ARG A 83 -24.70 17.21 -9.91
CA ARG A 83 -25.42 17.49 -11.15
C ARG A 83 -25.48 16.18 -11.93
N ARG A 84 -26.68 15.72 -12.32
CA ARG A 84 -26.89 14.46 -13.09
C ARG A 84 -26.43 14.57 -14.55
N ARG A 85 -25.25 15.13 -14.81
CA ARG A 85 -24.63 15.19 -16.14
C ARG A 85 -23.13 15.00 -15.97
N LYS A 86 -22.52 14.21 -16.85
CA LYS A 86 -21.07 14.08 -16.91
C LYS A 86 -20.48 15.42 -17.34
N TYR A 87 -19.35 15.83 -16.76
CA TYR A 87 -18.58 16.94 -17.29
C TYR A 87 -18.02 16.55 -18.66
N HIS A 88 -17.90 17.55 -19.53
CA HIS A 88 -17.57 17.38 -20.94
C HIS A 88 -16.14 16.89 -21.15
#